data_AF-A0A9P4A9X5-F1
#
_entry.id   AF-A0A9P4A9X5-F1
#
_cell.length_a   1.000
_cell.length_b   1.000
_cell.length_c   1.000
_cell.angle_alpha   90.00
_cell.angle_beta   90.00
_cell.angle_gamma   90.00
#
_symmetry.space_group_name_H-M   'P 1'
#
loop_
_entity.id
_entity.type
_entity.pdbx_description
1 polymer ?
#
loop_
_entity_poly.entity_id
_entity_poly.type
_entity_poly.pdbx_seq_one_letter_code
_entity_poly.pdbx_strand_id
1 'polypeptide(L)'
;MMKRFSTSCCLITFFLLNSVMLYAQHENTSVQQWKIEDESRALQMIERADTVELIVPGGLTMWYQQRLTGDYEINYRICMVIKGGKYDRLSDLNCFWAANDPKNPDNLFARSEWRNGVFKNYNTLDLFYVGYGGNDNSTTRFRRYNGKYYGVADDKVKPLLREYTDTPHLLVPNQWYQISIRVQKGVTTYSVNGEELFRYSITGSEGDGHFGLRLLQNHVLFTDFKVRIF
;
A
#
# COMPACT_ATOMS: atom_id res chain seq x y z
N MET A 1 -74.03 -15.59 -42.41
CA MET A 1 -74.45 -14.98 -41.12
C MET A 1 -73.38 -15.36 -40.10
N MET A 2 -72.80 -14.38 -39.39
CA MET A 2 -71.72 -14.53 -38.36
C MET A 2 -70.35 -15.00 -38.88
N LYS A 3 -69.19 -14.57 -38.39
CA LYS A 3 -68.67 -13.40 -37.66
C LYS A 3 -67.14 -13.62 -37.64
N ARG A 4 -66.34 -12.59 -37.95
CA ARG A 4 -64.99 -12.19 -37.43
C ARG A 4 -63.96 -13.30 -37.05
N PHE A 5 -62.66 -13.20 -37.32
CA PHE A 5 -61.72 -12.12 -36.99
C PHE A 5 -60.40 -12.28 -37.78
N SER A 6 -59.75 -11.14 -38.01
CA SER A 6 -58.41 -10.94 -38.55
C SER A 6 -57.30 -11.24 -37.53
N THR A 7 -56.18 -11.81 -37.99
CA THR A 7 -54.81 -11.60 -37.47
C THR A 7 -53.82 -12.20 -38.47
N SER A 8 -53.32 -11.44 -39.44
CA SER A 8 -52.02 -10.75 -39.38
C SER A 8 -50.89 -11.62 -38.79
N CYS A 9 -50.18 -12.37 -39.63
CA CYS A 9 -48.89 -12.95 -39.26
C CYS A 9 -47.79 -12.05 -39.83
N CYS A 10 -47.32 -11.12 -39.00
CA CYS A 10 -46.14 -10.30 -39.29
C CYS A 10 -44.87 -11.16 -39.19
N LEU A 11 -43.94 -10.85 -40.09
CA LEU A 11 -42.56 -11.29 -40.13
C LEU A 11 -41.90 -11.24 -38.74
N ILE A 12 -41.12 -12.27 -38.41
CA ILE A 12 -39.90 -12.08 -37.63
C ILE A 12 -38.78 -12.86 -38.34
N THR A 13 -38.08 -12.13 -39.20
CA THR A 13 -36.72 -12.46 -39.65
C THR A 13 -35.80 -12.50 -38.44
N PHE A 14 -35.15 -13.64 -38.22
CA PHE A 14 -34.16 -13.84 -37.16
C PHE A 14 -32.96 -12.89 -37.37
N PHE A 15 -32.83 -11.90 -36.50
CA PHE A 15 -31.61 -11.12 -36.33
C PHE A 15 -30.59 -11.99 -35.57
N LEU A 16 -29.53 -12.43 -36.26
CA LEU A 16 -28.30 -12.89 -35.62
C LEU A 16 -27.51 -11.66 -35.16
N LEU A 17 -27.71 -11.27 -33.90
CA LEU A 17 -26.96 -10.22 -33.24
C LEU A 17 -26.24 -10.80 -32.02
N ASN A 18 -24.92 -10.55 -32.00
CA ASN A 18 -23.99 -10.69 -30.89
C ASN A 18 -23.61 -12.16 -30.56
N SER A 19 -22.34 -12.53 -30.57
CA SER A 19 -21.27 -11.84 -29.85
C SER A 19 -19.92 -11.99 -30.56
N VAL A 20 -19.41 -10.89 -31.11
CA VAL A 20 -17.97 -10.67 -31.16
C VAL A 20 -17.53 -10.53 -29.71
N MET A 21 -16.99 -11.60 -29.14
CA MET A 21 -16.35 -11.55 -27.82
C MET A 21 -15.05 -10.74 -28.00
N LEU A 22 -15.17 -9.43 -27.76
CA LEU A 22 -14.03 -8.55 -27.69
C LEU A 22 -13.13 -8.96 -26.51
N TYR A 23 -11.83 -8.83 -26.77
CA TYR A 23 -10.69 -9.23 -25.97
C TYR A 23 -10.69 -8.82 -24.49
N ALA A 24 -10.10 -9.72 -23.69
CA ALA A 24 -9.22 -9.51 -22.54
C ALA A 24 -9.70 -8.66 -21.35
N GLN A 25 -9.88 -9.34 -20.21
CA GLN A 25 -9.26 -8.88 -18.96
C GLN A 25 -8.39 -10.03 -18.44
N HIS A 26 -7.07 -9.82 -18.51
CA HIS A 26 -6.16 -10.49 -17.61
C HIS A 26 -6.63 -10.10 -16.20
N GLU A 27 -7.26 -11.00 -15.46
CA GLU A 27 -7.48 -10.81 -14.03
C GLU A 27 -6.11 -10.86 -13.35
N ASN A 28 -5.39 -9.73 -13.38
CA ASN A 28 -4.30 -9.50 -12.47
C ASN A 28 -4.92 -9.44 -11.09
N THR A 29 -4.88 -10.55 -10.34
CA THR A 29 -5.29 -10.55 -8.94
C THR A 29 -4.49 -9.48 -8.22
N SER A 30 -5.13 -8.79 -7.24
CA SER A 30 -4.50 -7.66 -6.56
C SER A 30 -3.16 -8.05 -5.92
N VAL A 31 -2.97 -9.33 -5.62
CA VAL A 31 -1.76 -9.93 -5.02
C VAL A 31 -0.56 -9.91 -5.96
N GLN A 32 -0.72 -10.10 -7.28
CA GLN A 32 0.41 -10.32 -8.19
C GLN A 32 1.33 -9.09 -8.32
N GLN A 33 0.85 -7.89 -8.02
CA GLN A 33 1.67 -6.68 -8.03
C GLN A 33 2.60 -6.54 -6.82
N TRP A 34 2.51 -7.44 -5.84
CA TRP A 34 3.23 -7.36 -4.57
C TRP A 34 4.30 -8.44 -4.44
N LYS A 35 5.51 -8.04 -4.03
CA LYS A 35 6.52 -8.94 -3.46
C LYS A 35 6.35 -8.96 -1.94
N ILE A 36 6.08 -10.14 -1.39
CA ILE A 36 5.80 -10.33 0.04
C ILE A 36 7.08 -10.66 0.81
N GLU A 37 7.29 -9.95 1.92
CA GLU A 37 8.28 -10.29 2.95
C GLU A 37 7.52 -10.48 4.28
N ASP A 38 7.28 -11.74 4.68
CA ASP A 38 6.51 -12.13 5.87
C ASP A 38 7.39 -12.88 6.88
N GLU A 39 7.64 -12.24 8.03
CA GLU A 39 8.45 -12.77 9.12
C GLU A 39 7.84 -14.03 9.73
N SER A 40 6.51 -14.10 9.79
CA SER A 40 5.78 -15.16 10.47
C SER A 40 5.61 -16.41 9.62
N ARG A 41 5.71 -16.28 8.29
CA ARG A 41 5.33 -17.28 7.28
C ARG A 41 3.89 -17.80 7.46
N ALA A 42 3.06 -17.00 8.11
CA ALA A 42 1.70 -17.33 8.51
C ALA A 42 0.72 -16.20 8.18
N LEU A 43 1.12 -15.27 7.30
CA LEU A 43 0.23 -14.29 6.68
C LEU A 43 -1.01 -15.00 6.10
N GLN A 44 -2.19 -14.49 6.45
CA GLN A 44 -3.41 -14.83 5.75
C GLN A 44 -3.84 -13.62 4.93
N MET A 45 -4.04 -13.84 3.64
CA MET A 45 -4.51 -12.86 2.68
C MET A 45 -5.81 -13.38 2.09
N ILE A 46 -6.91 -12.66 2.33
CA ILE A 46 -8.25 -13.07 1.91
C ILE A 46 -8.79 -11.98 1.00
N GLU A 47 -8.90 -12.28 -0.29
CA GLU A 47 -9.49 -11.35 -1.26
C GLU A 47 -11.02 -11.40 -1.18
N ARG A 48 -11.65 -10.22 -1.06
CA ARG A 48 -13.11 -10.01 -1.02
C ARG A 48 -13.46 -8.88 -1.96
N ALA A 49 -13.86 -9.21 -3.19
CA ALA A 49 -14.13 -8.25 -4.26
C ALA A 49 -12.95 -7.28 -4.47
N ASP A 50 -13.10 -6.01 -4.11
CA ASP A 50 -12.08 -4.97 -4.26
C ASP A 50 -11.16 -4.80 -3.03
N THR A 51 -11.38 -5.60 -1.99
CA THR A 51 -10.71 -5.45 -0.69
C THR A 51 -9.91 -6.70 -0.34
N VAL A 52 -8.70 -6.51 0.18
CA VAL A 52 -7.87 -7.57 0.73
C VAL A 52 -7.89 -7.47 2.24
N GLU A 53 -8.35 -8.52 2.91
CA GLU A 53 -8.24 -8.69 4.36
C GLU A 53 -6.90 -9.37 4.67
N LEU A 54 -6.10 -8.74 5.52
CA LEU A 54 -4.77 -9.20 5.91
C LEU A 54 -4.77 -9.50 7.40
N ILE A 55 -4.47 -10.76 7.75
CA ILE A 55 -4.17 -11.17 9.12
C ILE A 55 -2.68 -11.42 9.19
N VAL A 56 -1.99 -10.61 9.98
CA VAL A 56 -0.53 -10.49 10.00
C VAL A 56 0.01 -10.91 11.36
N PRO A 57 0.48 -12.15 11.55
CA PRO A 57 0.96 -12.61 12.86
C PRO A 57 2.30 -12.03 13.33
N GLY A 58 3.12 -11.48 12.41
CA GLY A 58 4.46 -10.94 12.67
C GLY A 58 4.75 -9.66 11.88
N GLY A 59 6.01 -9.42 11.51
CA GLY A 59 6.37 -8.36 10.58
C GLY A 59 6.01 -8.70 9.13
N LEU A 60 5.30 -7.81 8.44
CA LEU A 60 4.97 -7.93 7.02
C LEU A 60 5.38 -6.67 6.27
N THR A 61 6.05 -6.83 5.14
CA THR A 61 6.10 -5.79 4.10
C THR A 61 5.57 -6.32 2.78
N MET A 62 4.60 -5.61 2.21
CA MET A 62 4.12 -5.83 0.84
C MET A 62 4.76 -4.77 -0.06
N TRP A 63 5.73 -5.18 -0.88
CA TRP A 63 6.44 -4.27 -1.78
C TRP A 63 5.75 -4.20 -3.14
N TYR A 64 5.40 -2.99 -3.58
CA TYR A 64 4.93 -2.79 -4.95
C TYR A 64 6.10 -3.06 -5.91
N GLN A 65 5.90 -4.02 -6.82
CA GLN A 65 6.99 -4.55 -7.64
C GLN A 65 7.55 -3.53 -8.63
N GLN A 66 6.73 -2.59 -9.11
CA GLN A 66 7.19 -1.56 -10.03
C GLN A 66 7.92 -0.45 -9.28
N ARG A 67 9.15 -0.15 -9.72
CA ARG A 67 9.92 1.00 -9.26
C ARG A 67 9.28 2.28 -9.81
N LEU A 68 9.09 3.27 -8.94
CA LEU A 68 8.53 4.58 -9.28
C LEU A 68 9.65 5.58 -9.52
N THR A 69 9.49 6.43 -10.52
CA THR A 69 10.49 7.44 -10.91
C THR A 69 9.83 8.75 -11.30
N GLY A 70 10.50 9.87 -11.04
CA GLY A 70 10.00 11.19 -11.39
C GLY A 70 8.83 11.62 -10.51
N ASP A 71 7.87 12.34 -11.10
CA ASP A 71 6.70 12.81 -10.39
C ASP A 71 5.62 11.70 -10.35
N TYR A 72 5.17 11.33 -9.16
CA TYR A 72 4.13 10.32 -8.96
C TYR A 72 3.29 10.54 -7.70
N GLU A 73 2.16 9.85 -7.65
CA GLU A 73 1.30 9.78 -6.48
C GLU A 73 0.86 8.34 -6.21
N ILE A 74 0.94 7.93 -4.95
CA ILE A 74 0.44 6.67 -4.43
C ILE A 74 -0.78 6.98 -3.57
N ASN A 75 -1.88 6.29 -3.80
CA ASN A 75 -3.08 6.37 -2.98
C ASN A 75 -3.53 4.97 -2.56
N TYR A 76 -4.07 4.84 -1.36
CA TYR A 76 -4.75 3.63 -0.92
C TYR A 76 -5.67 3.89 0.27
N ARG A 77 -6.55 2.94 0.54
CA ARG A 77 -7.42 2.92 1.72
C ARG A 77 -7.07 1.75 2.61
N ILE A 78 -7.04 2.00 3.91
CA ILE A 78 -6.75 0.98 4.91
C ILE A 78 -7.58 1.17 6.18
N CYS A 79 -8.00 0.07 6.80
CA CYS A 79 -8.73 0.07 8.07
C CYS A 79 -8.07 -0.91 9.04
N MET A 80 -7.78 -0.45 10.26
CA MET A 80 -7.30 -1.30 11.35
C MET A 80 -8.50 -1.99 12.02
N VAL A 81 -8.61 -3.31 11.88
CA VAL A 81 -9.75 -4.08 12.41
C VAL A 81 -9.54 -4.36 13.90
N ILE A 82 -10.52 -3.93 14.70
CA ILE A 82 -10.59 -4.14 16.16
C ILE A 82 -11.97 -4.70 16.52
N LYS A 83 -12.08 -6.02 16.50
CA LYS A 83 -13.28 -6.82 16.77
C LYS A 83 -13.05 -7.92 17.82
N GLY A 84 -11.88 -7.93 18.47
CA GLY A 84 -11.52 -8.90 19.51
C GLY A 84 -10.79 -10.15 18.98
N GLY A 85 -10.35 -10.13 17.71
CA GLY A 85 -9.49 -11.17 17.14
C GLY A 85 -8.09 -11.18 17.74
N LYS A 86 -7.41 -12.34 17.67
CA LYS A 86 -6.07 -12.54 18.23
C LYS A 86 -5.02 -11.54 17.73
N TYR A 87 -5.15 -11.09 16.48
CA TYR A 87 -4.21 -10.18 15.81
C TYR A 87 -4.80 -8.79 15.59
N ASP A 88 -5.93 -8.49 16.24
CA ASP A 88 -6.53 -7.17 16.22
C ASP A 88 -5.71 -6.24 17.11
N ARG A 89 -4.86 -5.44 16.47
CA ARG A 89 -3.97 -4.49 17.14
C ARG A 89 -4.06 -3.14 16.48
N LEU A 90 -4.33 -2.13 17.30
CA LEU A 90 -4.43 -0.74 16.88
C LEU A 90 -3.05 -0.10 17.01
N SER A 91 -2.12 -0.38 16.10
CA SER A 91 -0.79 0.26 16.05
C SER A 91 -0.07 -0.08 14.74
N ASP A 92 0.98 0.65 14.41
CA ASP A 92 1.95 0.34 13.35
C ASP A 92 1.35 0.22 11.93
N LEU A 93 0.46 1.15 11.57
CA LEU A 93 0.17 1.43 10.18
C LEU A 93 1.37 2.15 9.56
N ASN A 94 2.30 1.37 9.01
CA ASN A 94 3.55 1.90 8.52
C ASN A 94 3.63 1.80 7.00
N CYS A 95 4.44 2.66 6.38
CA CYS A 95 4.77 2.53 4.97
C CYS A 95 6.17 3.04 4.67
N PHE A 96 6.69 2.55 3.55
CA PHE A 96 7.93 2.97 2.95
C PHE A 96 7.66 3.53 1.55
N TRP A 97 8.41 4.55 1.14
CA TRP A 97 8.48 4.97 -0.26
C TRP A 97 9.88 5.49 -0.61
N ALA A 98 10.12 5.71 -1.90
CA ALA A 98 11.46 5.97 -2.45
C ALA A 98 12.49 4.93 -1.99
N ALA A 99 12.06 3.67 -1.83
CA ALA A 99 12.91 2.63 -1.27
C ALA A 99 13.89 2.06 -2.30
N ASN A 100 15.18 2.12 -1.98
CA ASN A 100 16.28 1.56 -2.77
C ASN A 100 17.24 0.79 -1.86
N ASP A 101 17.88 -0.23 -2.41
CA ASP A 101 18.98 -0.95 -1.75
C ASP A 101 20.33 -0.37 -2.20
N PRO A 102 21.04 0.40 -1.38
CA PRO A 102 22.33 1.00 -1.78
C PRO A 102 23.41 -0.05 -2.07
N LYS A 103 23.25 -1.31 -1.63
CA LYS A 103 24.15 -2.41 -1.97
C LYS A 103 23.73 -3.17 -3.24
N ASN A 104 22.50 -2.97 -3.72
CA ASN A 104 21.93 -3.60 -4.91
C ASN A 104 21.07 -2.57 -5.66
N PRO A 105 21.69 -1.54 -6.28
CA PRO A 105 20.98 -0.35 -6.77
C PRO A 105 19.87 -0.64 -7.79
N ASP A 106 20.05 -1.69 -8.60
CA ASP A 106 19.10 -2.05 -9.66
C ASP A 106 18.07 -3.11 -9.22
N ASN A 107 18.18 -3.63 -7.99
CA ASN A 107 17.35 -4.72 -7.52
C ASN A 107 17.10 -4.63 -6.01
N LEU A 108 16.04 -3.93 -5.62
CA LEU A 108 15.59 -3.90 -4.23
C LEU A 108 15.39 -5.31 -3.66
N PHE A 109 14.97 -6.28 -4.48
CA PHE A 109 14.59 -7.61 -4.05
C PHE A 109 15.76 -8.59 -3.89
N ALA A 110 16.99 -8.19 -4.22
CA ALA A 110 18.19 -9.04 -4.11
C ALA A 110 18.38 -9.64 -2.70
N ARG A 111 17.96 -8.90 -1.66
CA ARG A 111 18.04 -9.33 -0.25
C ARG A 111 16.67 -9.54 0.41
N SER A 112 15.64 -9.76 -0.39
CA SER A 112 14.26 -9.85 0.10
C SER A 112 14.05 -11.01 1.08
N GLU A 113 14.60 -12.19 0.75
CA GLU A 113 14.55 -13.37 1.63
C GLU A 113 15.27 -13.16 2.96
N TRP A 114 16.35 -12.36 2.98
CA TRP A 114 17.04 -12.03 4.21
C TRP A 114 16.30 -10.96 5.03
N ARG A 115 15.69 -9.96 4.35
CA ARG A 115 14.88 -8.94 5.05
C ARG A 115 13.65 -9.56 5.71
N ASN A 116 12.93 -10.44 5.01
CA ASN A 116 11.88 -11.30 5.56
C ASN A 116 10.87 -10.61 6.51
N GLY A 117 10.50 -9.35 6.29
CA GLY A 117 9.55 -8.64 7.17
C GLY A 117 10.16 -8.11 8.48
N VAL A 118 11.40 -8.49 8.81
CA VAL A 118 12.11 -8.14 10.05
C VAL A 118 12.46 -6.65 10.04
N PHE A 119 11.88 -5.90 10.98
CA PHE A 119 11.90 -4.44 10.94
C PHE A 119 13.32 -3.85 10.89
N LYS A 120 14.26 -4.40 11.68
CA LYS A 120 15.65 -3.92 11.74
C LYS A 120 16.41 -4.13 10.43
N ASN A 121 16.03 -5.11 9.60
CA ASN A 121 16.74 -5.39 8.35
C ASN A 121 16.51 -4.30 7.30
N TYR A 122 15.42 -3.53 7.41
CA TYR A 122 15.16 -2.36 6.57
C TYR A 122 16.08 -1.17 6.85
N ASN A 123 16.79 -1.15 7.99
CA ASN A 123 17.84 -0.16 8.26
C ASN A 123 18.99 -0.19 7.22
N THR A 124 19.02 -1.20 6.33
CA THR A 124 19.99 -1.30 5.25
C THR A 124 19.57 -0.55 3.97
N LEU A 125 18.36 0.00 3.91
CA LEU A 125 17.80 0.66 2.74
C LEU A 125 17.87 2.20 2.84
N ASP A 126 17.90 2.86 1.69
CA ASP A 126 17.59 4.28 1.58
C ASP A 126 16.10 4.41 1.27
N LEU A 127 15.33 5.07 2.14
CA LEU A 127 13.88 5.21 1.99
C LEU A 127 13.32 6.33 2.88
N PHE A 128 12.09 6.73 2.61
CA PHE A 128 11.25 7.46 3.55
C PHE A 128 10.31 6.52 4.28
N TYR A 129 10.06 6.82 5.55
CA TYR A 129 9.23 6.00 6.43
C TYR A 129 8.24 6.88 7.18
N VAL A 130 6.97 6.49 7.15
CA VAL A 130 5.99 6.92 8.14
C VAL A 130 5.58 5.71 8.96
N GLY A 131 5.58 5.87 10.28
CA GLY A 131 4.81 5.00 11.15
C GLY A 131 3.67 5.76 11.79
N TYR A 132 2.45 5.48 11.33
CA TYR A 132 1.22 6.12 11.79
C TYR A 132 0.62 5.28 12.92
N GLY A 133 0.52 5.87 14.11
CA GLY A 133 0.13 5.14 15.32
C GLY A 133 1.15 4.06 15.72
N GLY A 134 2.45 4.33 15.61
CA GLY A 134 3.49 3.44 16.14
C GLY A 134 3.68 3.57 17.66
N ASN A 135 4.54 2.72 18.23
CA ASN A 135 4.78 2.62 19.69
C ASN A 135 3.47 2.38 20.46
N ASP A 136 2.74 1.31 20.08
CA ASP A 136 1.42 1.01 20.64
C ASP A 136 0.45 2.19 20.51
N ASN A 137 0.47 2.80 19.32
CA ASN A 137 -0.38 3.93 18.95
C ASN A 137 -0.23 5.16 19.85
N SER A 138 1.00 5.45 20.28
CA SER A 138 1.32 6.69 21.01
C SER A 138 2.02 7.74 20.17
N THR A 139 2.49 7.39 18.96
CA THR A 139 3.26 8.32 18.11
C THR A 139 2.93 8.14 16.63
N THR A 140 2.99 9.24 15.87
CA THR A 140 3.04 9.22 14.41
C THR A 140 4.32 9.89 13.95
N ARG A 141 5.22 9.12 13.31
CA ARG A 141 6.62 9.52 13.11
C ARG A 141 7.03 9.43 11.66
N PHE A 142 7.66 10.49 11.18
CA PHE A 142 8.27 10.56 9.86
C PHE A 142 9.79 10.52 9.97
N ARG A 143 10.40 9.64 9.19
CA ARG A 143 11.85 9.39 9.18
C ARG A 143 12.37 9.25 7.77
N ARG A 144 13.67 9.50 7.63
CA ARG A 144 14.44 9.14 6.44
C ARG A 144 15.51 8.13 6.81
N TYR A 145 15.51 6.99 6.14
CA TYR A 145 16.49 5.94 6.33
C TYR A 145 17.66 6.19 5.39
N ASN A 146 18.87 5.97 5.90
CA ASN A 146 20.12 6.05 5.18
C ASN A 146 20.89 4.74 5.42
N GLY A 147 20.71 3.80 4.51
CA GLY A 147 21.31 2.47 4.56
C GLY A 147 22.83 2.47 4.61
N LYS A 148 23.47 3.55 4.12
CA LYS A 148 24.92 3.76 4.26
C LYS A 148 25.43 3.80 5.70
N TYR A 149 24.55 4.12 6.67
CA TYR A 149 24.90 4.15 8.09
C TYR A 149 24.52 2.87 8.83
N TYR A 150 24.06 1.83 8.13
CA TYR A 150 23.70 0.55 8.74
C TYR A 150 24.83 0.00 9.63
N GLY A 151 24.46 -0.44 10.84
CA GLY A 151 25.40 -0.91 11.86
C GLY A 151 25.91 0.19 12.80
N VAL A 152 25.56 1.46 12.54
CA VAL A 152 25.77 2.59 13.46
C VAL A 152 24.49 2.81 14.30
N ALA A 153 24.49 3.79 15.21
CA ALA A 153 23.35 4.17 16.02
C ALA A 153 22.10 4.53 15.18
N ASP A 154 20.93 4.16 15.69
CA ASP A 154 19.64 4.23 14.99
C ASP A 154 19.25 5.67 14.61
N ASP A 155 19.62 6.67 15.40
CA ASP A 155 19.39 8.09 15.14
C ASP A 155 20.15 8.60 13.90
N LYS A 156 21.31 8.00 13.60
CA LYS A 156 22.07 8.27 12.38
C LYS A 156 21.53 7.50 11.19
N VAL A 157 21.10 6.25 11.41
CA VAL A 157 20.53 5.40 10.35
C VAL A 157 19.19 5.92 9.86
N LYS A 158 18.31 6.29 10.79
CA LYS A 158 16.92 6.67 10.51
C LYS A 158 16.51 7.88 11.35
N PRO A 159 17.16 9.05 11.14
CA PRO A 159 16.85 10.27 11.87
C PRO A 159 15.35 10.56 11.87
N LEU A 160 14.85 10.97 13.02
CA LEU A 160 13.50 11.49 13.18
C LEU A 160 13.41 12.87 12.53
N LEU A 161 12.51 13.01 11.57
CA LEU A 161 12.28 14.28 10.88
C LEU A 161 11.15 15.06 11.55
N ARG A 162 10.08 14.37 11.92
CA ARG A 162 8.93 14.94 12.62
C ARG A 162 8.16 13.86 13.39
N GLU A 163 7.49 14.28 14.44
CA GLU A 163 6.65 13.43 15.29
C GLU A 163 5.39 14.19 15.72
N TYR A 164 4.28 13.45 15.77
CA TYR A 164 3.05 13.82 16.45
C TYR A 164 2.80 12.84 17.60
N THR A 165 2.27 13.37 18.70
CA THR A 165 1.89 12.61 19.91
C THR A 165 0.48 12.93 20.38
N ASP A 166 -0.20 13.89 19.73
CA ASP A 166 -1.56 14.28 20.03
C ASP A 166 -2.57 13.31 19.40
N THR A 167 -3.72 13.15 20.08
CA THR A 167 -4.76 12.18 19.73
C THR A 167 -5.26 12.26 18.29
N PRO A 168 -5.49 13.44 17.68
CA PRO A 168 -5.91 13.56 16.28
C PRO A 168 -5.02 12.85 15.27
N HIS A 169 -3.72 12.75 15.54
CA HIS A 169 -2.74 12.12 14.64
C HIS A 169 -2.45 10.65 14.98
N LEU A 170 -3.29 10.01 15.77
CA LEU A 170 -3.19 8.60 16.14
C LEU A 170 -4.28 7.77 15.44
N LEU A 171 -4.15 6.45 15.51
CA LEU A 171 -5.15 5.53 14.98
C LEU A 171 -6.39 5.49 15.88
N VAL A 172 -7.54 5.62 15.25
CA VAL A 172 -8.88 5.29 15.71
C VAL A 172 -9.27 3.88 15.20
N PRO A 173 -9.84 3.01 16.05
CA PRO A 173 -10.20 1.64 15.69
C PRO A 173 -11.31 1.59 14.64
N ASN A 174 -11.25 0.62 13.72
CA ASN A 174 -12.26 0.36 12.69
C ASN A 174 -12.59 1.54 11.77
N GLN A 175 -11.70 2.53 11.71
CA GLN A 175 -11.81 3.68 10.81
C GLN A 175 -11.05 3.41 9.51
N TRP A 176 -11.65 3.82 8.39
CA TRP A 176 -10.95 3.87 7.11
C TRP A 176 -10.08 5.13 7.02
N TYR A 177 -8.82 4.94 6.63
CA TYR A 177 -7.88 6.01 6.30
C TYR A 177 -7.65 6.04 4.81
N GLN A 178 -7.74 7.23 4.20
CA GLN A 178 -7.21 7.50 2.88
C GLN A 178 -5.76 7.98 3.05
N ILE A 179 -4.80 7.19 2.56
CA ILE A 179 -3.40 7.59 2.54
C ILE A 179 -3.05 8.09 1.15
N SER A 180 -2.37 9.24 1.09
CA SER A 180 -1.82 9.78 -0.15
C SER A 180 -0.35 10.15 0.05
N ILE A 181 0.52 9.62 -0.81
CA ILE A 181 1.93 9.94 -0.86
C ILE A 181 2.23 10.53 -2.22
N ARG A 182 2.65 11.80 -2.26
CA ARG A 182 2.95 12.48 -3.53
C ARG A 182 4.42 12.88 -3.56
N VAL A 183 5.11 12.48 -4.62
CA VAL A 183 6.43 12.94 -5.01
C VAL A 183 6.24 13.82 -6.25
N GLN A 184 6.47 15.11 -6.11
CA GLN A 184 6.24 16.05 -7.20
C GLN A 184 7.12 17.28 -7.04
N LYS A 185 7.78 17.71 -8.14
CA LYS A 185 8.51 18.99 -8.20
C LYS A 185 9.51 19.20 -7.05
N GLY A 186 10.31 18.17 -6.76
CA GLY A 186 11.36 18.24 -5.75
C GLY A 186 10.85 18.18 -4.30
N VAL A 187 9.61 17.74 -4.08
CA VAL A 187 9.03 17.58 -2.73
C VAL A 187 8.32 16.23 -2.63
N THR A 188 8.44 15.59 -1.47
CA THR A 188 7.58 14.48 -1.07
C THR A 188 6.64 14.91 0.04
N THR A 189 5.39 14.46 -0.02
CA THR A 189 4.35 14.71 0.98
C THR A 189 3.66 13.41 1.40
N TYR A 190 3.20 13.36 2.64
CA TYR A 190 2.37 12.28 3.18
C TYR A 190 1.12 12.90 3.81
N SER A 191 -0.04 12.45 3.33
CA SER A 191 -1.34 12.95 3.76
C SER A 191 -2.25 11.82 4.23
N VAL A 192 -3.07 12.12 5.23
CA VAL A 192 -4.08 11.22 5.80
C VAL A 192 -5.42 11.92 5.73
N ASN A 193 -6.42 11.30 5.10
CA ASN A 193 -7.77 11.85 4.95
C ASN A 193 -7.82 13.28 4.35
N GLY A 194 -6.86 13.60 3.48
CA GLY A 194 -6.74 14.91 2.84
C GLY A 194 -5.95 15.96 3.65
N GLU A 195 -5.57 15.66 4.89
CA GLU A 195 -4.67 16.51 5.68
C GLU A 195 -3.21 16.14 5.38
N GLU A 196 -2.37 17.12 5.05
CA GLU A 196 -0.94 16.92 4.90
C GLU A 196 -0.24 16.91 6.26
N LEU A 197 0.32 15.77 6.64
CA LEU A 197 1.01 15.61 7.93
C LEU A 197 2.50 15.89 7.80
N PHE A 198 3.10 15.45 6.69
CA PHE A 198 4.53 15.54 6.47
C PHE A 198 4.87 16.03 5.07
N ARG A 199 5.95 16.82 5.02
CA ARG A 199 6.54 17.39 3.81
C ARG A 199 8.05 17.37 3.93
N TYR A 200 8.74 17.04 2.84
CA TYR A 200 10.19 17.04 2.79
C TYR A 200 10.70 17.40 1.40
N SER A 201 11.70 18.28 1.34
CA SER A 201 12.38 18.63 0.09
C SER A 201 13.34 17.54 -0.32
N ILE A 202 13.24 17.08 -1.56
CA ILE A 202 14.10 16.05 -2.14
C ILE A 202 14.96 16.67 -3.24
N THR A 203 16.13 16.09 -3.47
CA THR A 203 17.07 16.50 -4.50
C THR A 203 17.36 15.34 -5.45
N GLY A 204 17.60 15.64 -6.73
CA GLY A 204 17.88 14.60 -7.74
C GLY A 204 16.83 13.50 -7.76
N SER A 205 17.28 12.25 -7.63
CA SER A 205 16.44 11.03 -7.65
C SER A 205 16.05 10.52 -6.27
N GLU A 206 16.16 11.33 -5.21
CA GLU A 206 15.82 10.91 -3.83
C GLU A 206 14.33 10.52 -3.66
N GLY A 207 13.46 10.91 -4.58
CA GLY A 207 12.06 10.51 -4.61
C GLY A 207 11.80 9.18 -5.34
N ASP A 208 12.76 8.68 -6.10
CA ASP A 208 12.60 7.45 -6.89
C ASP A 208 12.76 6.21 -6.02
N GLY A 209 12.05 5.14 -6.33
CA GLY A 209 12.21 3.84 -5.65
C GLY A 209 10.90 3.08 -5.54
N HIS A 210 10.88 2.05 -4.71
CA HIS A 210 9.68 1.24 -4.49
C HIS A 210 8.83 1.77 -3.33
N PHE A 211 7.55 1.43 -3.38
CA PHE A 211 6.61 1.56 -2.28
C PHE A 211 6.50 0.24 -1.50
N GLY A 212 6.37 0.32 -0.18
CA GLY A 212 6.09 -0.83 0.68
C GLY A 212 5.05 -0.52 1.74
N LEU A 213 3.96 -1.28 1.79
CA LEU A 213 3.05 -1.28 2.94
C LEU A 213 3.68 -2.14 4.05
N ARG A 214 3.86 -1.58 5.25
CA ARG A 214 4.54 -2.24 6.38
C ARG A 214 3.57 -2.39 7.56
N LEU A 215 3.43 -3.61 8.08
CA LEU A 215 2.50 -3.94 9.18
C LEU A 215 3.17 -4.83 10.22
N LEU A 216 2.82 -4.69 11.49
CA LEU A 216 3.35 -5.49 12.60
C LEU A 216 2.22 -5.99 13.48
N GLN A 217 1.99 -7.30 13.46
CA GLN A 217 1.02 -7.97 14.32
C GLN A 217 -0.38 -7.33 14.20
N ASN A 218 -0.91 -7.21 12.98
CA ASN A 218 -2.14 -6.48 12.69
C ASN A 218 -3.20 -7.36 12.03
N HIS A 219 -4.43 -6.85 12.05
CA HIS A 219 -5.53 -7.29 11.22
C HIS A 219 -6.07 -6.06 10.49
N VAL A 220 -5.99 -6.03 9.16
CA VAL A 220 -6.38 -4.87 8.37
C VAL A 220 -7.23 -5.23 7.16
N LEU A 221 -8.04 -4.26 6.71
CA LEU A 221 -8.64 -4.26 5.38
C LEU A 221 -7.88 -3.26 4.51
N PHE A 222 -7.45 -3.66 3.33
CA PHE A 222 -6.67 -2.85 2.39
C PHE A 222 -7.34 -2.83 1.02
N THR A 223 -7.54 -1.66 0.43
CA THR A 223 -8.24 -1.50 -0.84
C THR A 223 -7.80 -0.23 -1.58
N ASP A 224 -8.25 -0.10 -2.82
CA ASP A 224 -8.10 1.08 -3.68
C ASP A 224 -6.65 1.55 -3.85
N PHE A 225 -5.70 0.61 -3.86
CA PHE A 225 -4.30 0.92 -4.15
C PHE A 225 -4.15 1.38 -5.60
N LYS A 226 -3.65 2.60 -5.79
CA LYS A 226 -3.44 3.23 -7.09
C LYS A 226 -2.12 3.97 -7.10
N VAL A 227 -1.42 3.85 -8.22
CA VAL A 227 -0.25 4.67 -8.54
C VAL A 227 -0.58 5.49 -9.78
N ARG A 228 -0.32 6.79 -9.72
CA ARG A 228 -0.40 7.70 -10.87
C ARG A 228 0.97 8.32 -11.12
N ILE A 229 1.45 8.20 -12.34
CA ILE A 229 2.63 8.93 -12.83
C ILE A 229 2.14 10.22 -13.49
N PHE A 230 2.91 11.30 -13.35
CA PHE A 230 2.61 12.61 -13.94
C PHE A 230 3.43 12.88 -15.22
#